data_AF-A0A3D2I7H3-F1
#
_entry.id   AF-A0A3D2I7H3-F1
#
_cell.length_a   1.000
_cell.length_b   1.000
_cell.length_c   1.000
_cell.angle_alpha   90.00
_cell.angle_beta   90.00
_cell.angle_gamma   90.00
#
_symmetry.space_group_name_H-M   'P 1'
#
loop_
_entity.id
_entity.type
_entity.pdbx_description
1 polymer ?
#
loop_
_entity_poly.entity_id
_entity_poly.type
_entity_poly.pdbx_seq_one_letter_code
_entity_poly.pdbx_strand_id
1 'polypeptide(L)'
;MKTLRCVMLLLAALLLLPTAVSADEPEYTFVLTANGADSCRAAAGDIVTVTLAVRCDSGTDAVYAAQDEIVFDPAFFAFEPDSVLTRSGVKTSTLHLRDGRQAVYMSFISYGSAADWAGETVLGSFRLRVLAEDGTGALCSSNYLVSSQDGMTHFPAGAEDAAVVVSELCRVTFQTNGGGDIPPQMVYRGNALTLPEMPARAGYTFAGWYSDIDLTMPWLETTPVTADMTLYAAWTGAETASAQGTWLPAAAILLLAAVLAWYNRRKHE
;
A
#
# COMPACT_ATOMS: atom_id res chain seq x y z
N MET A 1 -46.78 -28.57 -76.01
CA MET A 1 -46.39 -29.55 -74.97
C MET A 1 -45.34 -28.87 -74.10
N LYS A 2 -45.69 -28.31 -72.93
CA LYS A 2 -45.56 -28.92 -71.58
C LYS A 2 -44.15 -29.55 -71.42
N THR A 3 -43.23 -29.07 -70.59
CA THR A 3 -43.27 -28.96 -69.10
C THR A 3 -42.09 -28.07 -68.62
N LEU A 4 -42.33 -27.02 -67.80
CA LEU A 4 -42.23 -26.95 -66.33
C LEU A 4 -40.81 -27.01 -65.70
N ARG A 5 -40.37 -25.83 -65.21
CA ARG A 5 -39.65 -25.50 -63.95
C ARG A 5 -38.63 -26.51 -63.36
N CYS A 6 -37.41 -26.02 -63.11
CA CYS A 6 -36.79 -26.18 -61.79
C CYS A 6 -35.67 -25.15 -61.57
N VAL A 7 -35.93 -24.17 -60.71
CA VAL A 7 -34.95 -23.21 -60.16
C VAL A 7 -34.20 -23.96 -59.07
N MET A 8 -32.90 -24.22 -59.26
CA MET A 8 -32.06 -24.86 -58.25
C MET A 8 -31.45 -23.77 -57.36
N LEU A 9 -32.15 -23.45 -56.27
CA LEU A 9 -31.63 -22.70 -55.13
C LEU A 9 -30.54 -23.56 -54.45
N LEU A 10 -29.27 -23.15 -54.57
CA LEU A 10 -28.19 -23.66 -53.74
C LEU A 10 -28.29 -22.98 -52.37
N LEU A 11 -28.95 -23.64 -51.43
CA LEU A 11 -28.97 -23.24 -50.03
C LEU A 11 -27.60 -23.62 -49.44
N ALA A 12 -26.70 -22.65 -49.31
CA ALA A 12 -25.50 -22.80 -48.49
C ALA A 12 -25.95 -22.82 -47.02
N ALA A 13 -26.12 -24.01 -46.45
CA ALA A 13 -26.22 -24.16 -45.01
C ALA A 13 -24.82 -23.89 -44.42
N LEU A 14 -24.54 -22.61 -44.17
CA LEU A 14 -23.41 -22.19 -43.34
C LEU A 14 -23.72 -22.68 -41.92
N LEU A 15 -23.19 -23.86 -41.56
CA LEU A 15 -23.15 -24.31 -40.18
C LEU A 15 -22.33 -23.29 -39.41
N LEU A 16 -23.01 -22.34 -38.76
CA LEU A 16 -22.47 -21.62 -37.60
C LEU A 16 -22.24 -22.69 -36.53
N LEU A 17 -21.07 -23.32 -36.57
CA LEU A 17 -20.53 -23.95 -35.38
C LEU A 17 -20.57 -22.86 -34.30
N PRO A 18 -21.14 -23.11 -33.12
CA PRO A 18 -20.84 -22.23 -32.00
C PRO A 18 -19.32 -22.21 -31.91
N THR A 19 -18.71 -21.04 -32.05
CA THR A 19 -17.34 -20.84 -31.60
C THR A 19 -17.32 -21.43 -30.20
N ALA A 20 -16.56 -22.51 -30.00
CA ALA A 20 -16.30 -22.98 -28.65
C ALA A 20 -15.81 -21.74 -27.91
N VAL A 21 -16.58 -21.29 -26.91
CA VAL A 21 -16.08 -20.37 -25.90
C VAL A 21 -14.83 -21.08 -25.42
N SER A 22 -13.64 -20.52 -25.70
CA SER A 22 -12.44 -21.05 -25.10
C SER A 22 -12.68 -20.97 -23.61
N ALA A 23 -12.59 -22.10 -22.91
CA ALA A 23 -12.51 -22.06 -21.46
C ALA A 23 -11.43 -21.05 -21.08
N ASP A 24 -11.70 -20.18 -20.10
CA ASP A 24 -10.84 -19.10 -19.62
C ASP A 24 -9.35 -19.49 -19.71
N GLU A 25 -8.68 -19.04 -20.77
CA GLU A 25 -7.23 -19.19 -20.88
C GLU A 25 -6.64 -18.35 -19.76
N PRO A 26 -5.76 -18.92 -18.91
CA PRO A 26 -5.24 -18.18 -17.77
C PRO A 26 -4.41 -16.99 -18.26
N GLU A 27 -4.66 -15.82 -17.68
CA GLU A 27 -3.94 -14.59 -17.96
C GLU A 27 -3.19 -14.14 -16.71
N TYR A 28 -1.96 -13.69 -16.90
CA TYR A 28 -1.08 -13.28 -15.80
C TYR A 28 -0.53 -11.87 -16.01
N THR A 29 -0.24 -11.17 -14.92
CA THR A 29 0.44 -9.87 -14.97
C THR A 29 1.68 -9.89 -14.10
N PHE A 30 2.81 -9.44 -14.65
CA PHE A 30 4.01 -9.13 -13.88
C PHE A 30 3.85 -7.75 -13.26
N VAL A 31 3.84 -7.67 -11.94
CA VAL A 31 3.60 -6.44 -11.20
C VAL A 31 4.90 -5.99 -10.57
N LEU A 32 5.40 -4.83 -11.00
CA LEU A 32 6.50 -4.15 -10.35
C LEU A 32 5.97 -3.16 -9.33
N THR A 33 6.64 -3.07 -8.19
CA THR A 33 6.43 -1.99 -7.24
C THR A 33 7.77 -1.41 -6.77
N ALA A 34 7.79 -0.10 -6.57
CA ALA A 34 8.86 0.65 -5.94
C ALA A 34 8.41 1.06 -4.52
N ASN A 35 9.11 0.56 -3.50
CA ASN A 35 8.72 0.73 -2.09
C ASN A 35 7.25 0.33 -1.81
N GLY A 36 6.73 -0.67 -2.53
CA GLY A 36 5.37 -1.19 -2.36
C GLY A 36 4.26 -0.41 -3.08
N ALA A 37 4.60 0.54 -3.94
CA ALA A 37 3.65 1.27 -4.79
C ALA A 37 4.04 1.22 -6.28
N ASP A 38 3.09 1.49 -7.16
CA ASP A 38 3.31 1.69 -8.61
C ASP A 38 4.24 2.88 -8.89
N SER A 39 4.23 3.87 -8.00
CA SER A 39 5.12 5.01 -8.03
C SER A 39 5.51 5.44 -6.62
N CYS A 40 6.78 5.77 -6.43
CA CYS A 40 7.26 6.35 -5.18
C CYS A 40 8.11 7.60 -5.42
N ARG A 41 8.25 8.42 -4.37
CA ARG A 41 9.20 9.54 -4.35
C ARG A 41 10.48 9.12 -3.63
N ALA A 42 11.62 9.58 -4.13
CA ALA A 42 12.91 9.37 -3.50
C ALA A 42 13.85 10.55 -3.82
N ALA A 43 14.80 10.83 -2.95
CA ALA A 43 15.87 11.79 -3.19
C ALA A 43 17.10 11.09 -3.79
N ALA A 44 18.03 11.87 -4.35
CA ALA A 44 19.32 11.34 -4.77
C ALA A 44 20.05 10.68 -3.58
N GLY A 45 20.60 9.49 -3.79
CA GLY A 45 21.27 8.69 -2.78
C GLY A 45 20.35 7.77 -1.96
N ASP A 46 19.04 7.97 -1.98
CA ASP A 46 18.08 7.08 -1.32
C ASP A 46 18.11 5.67 -1.94
N ILE A 47 17.73 4.68 -1.12
CA ILE A 47 17.54 3.30 -1.55
C ILE A 47 16.06 3.02 -1.75
N VAL A 48 15.71 2.52 -2.93
CA VAL A 48 14.38 2.02 -3.26
C VAL A 48 14.42 0.50 -3.34
N THR A 49 13.44 -0.16 -2.72
CA THR A 49 13.21 -1.60 -2.87
C THR A 49 12.25 -1.83 -4.04
N VAL A 50 12.73 -2.52 -5.06
CA VAL A 50 11.93 -2.97 -6.19
C VAL A 50 11.45 -4.39 -5.89
N THR A 51 10.15 -4.63 -6.04
CA THR A 51 9.56 -5.96 -5.87
C THR A 51 8.95 -6.42 -7.18
N LEU A 52 9.19 -7.67 -7.56
CA LEU A 52 8.51 -8.33 -8.65
C LEU A 52 7.51 -9.35 -8.08
N ALA A 53 6.26 -9.25 -8.52
CA ALA A 53 5.23 -10.24 -8.30
C ALA A 53 4.62 -10.73 -9.62
N VAL A 54 4.02 -11.90 -9.58
CA VAL A 54 3.15 -12.41 -10.65
C VAL A 54 1.75 -12.53 -10.09
N ARG A 55 0.79 -11.90 -10.77
CA ARG A 55 -0.63 -11.97 -10.45
C ARG A 55 -1.34 -12.85 -11.46
N CYS A 56 -2.20 -13.75 -10.97
CA CYS A 56 -3.14 -14.48 -11.81
C CYS A 56 -4.41 -13.62 -11.95
N ASP A 57 -4.67 -13.11 -13.15
CA ASP A 57 -5.83 -12.26 -13.44
C ASP A 57 -7.06 -13.10 -13.79
N SER A 58 -6.85 -14.27 -14.41
CA SER A 58 -7.91 -15.22 -14.76
C SER A 58 -7.37 -16.66 -14.84
N GLY A 59 -8.29 -17.63 -14.85
CA GLY A 59 -7.97 -19.06 -14.98
C GLY A 59 -7.56 -19.73 -13.66
N THR A 60 -7.27 -21.03 -13.74
CA THR A 60 -6.94 -21.85 -12.56
C THR A 60 -5.77 -22.81 -12.84
N ASP A 61 -4.93 -22.50 -13.83
CA ASP A 61 -3.76 -23.30 -14.14
C ASP A 61 -2.57 -22.90 -13.27
N ALA A 62 -1.67 -23.88 -13.07
CA ALA A 62 -0.42 -23.64 -12.36
C ALA A 62 0.58 -22.95 -13.28
N VAL A 63 1.28 -21.94 -12.75
CA VAL A 63 2.49 -21.43 -13.41
C VAL A 63 3.58 -22.48 -13.26
N TYR A 64 4.03 -23.04 -14.38
CA TYR A 64 5.10 -24.04 -14.39
C TYR A 64 6.48 -23.41 -14.45
N ALA A 65 6.63 -22.34 -15.23
CA ALA A 65 7.83 -21.52 -15.22
C ALA A 65 7.46 -20.08 -15.53
N ALA A 66 8.23 -19.14 -15.01
CA ALA A 66 8.15 -17.76 -15.46
C ALA A 66 9.53 -17.12 -15.48
N GLN A 67 9.65 -16.09 -16.30
CA GLN A 67 10.81 -15.20 -16.31
C GLN A 67 10.40 -13.76 -16.55
N ASP A 68 11.27 -12.84 -16.16
CA ASP A 68 11.18 -11.41 -16.47
C ASP A 68 12.58 -10.79 -16.45
N GLU A 69 12.79 -9.77 -17.29
CA GLU A 69 13.92 -8.85 -17.24
C GLU A 69 13.42 -7.49 -16.73
N ILE A 70 13.70 -7.18 -15.46
CA ILE A 70 13.36 -5.87 -14.89
C ILE A 70 14.40 -4.86 -15.34
N VAL A 71 14.05 -4.02 -16.30
CA VAL A 71 14.94 -3.05 -16.96
C VAL A 71 14.89 -1.69 -16.28
N PHE A 72 16.06 -1.07 -16.12
CA PHE A 72 16.22 0.28 -15.60
C PHE A 72 17.42 1.00 -16.24
N ASP A 73 17.42 2.33 -16.15
CA ASP A 73 18.53 3.16 -16.64
C ASP A 73 19.65 3.23 -15.59
N PRO A 74 20.87 2.74 -15.89
CA PRO A 74 22.00 2.80 -14.96
C PRO A 74 22.53 4.22 -14.73
N ALA A 75 22.14 5.21 -15.54
CA ALA A 75 22.41 6.63 -15.24
C ALA A 75 21.47 7.17 -14.14
N PHE A 76 20.28 6.58 -14.00
CA PHE A 76 19.31 6.97 -12.97
C PHE A 76 19.45 6.13 -11.70
N PHE A 77 19.79 4.84 -11.84
CA PHE A 77 19.87 3.91 -10.71
C PHE A 77 21.19 3.14 -10.66
N ALA A 78 21.70 2.89 -9.45
CA ALA A 78 22.74 1.90 -9.21
C ALA A 78 22.16 0.66 -8.52
N PHE A 79 22.40 -0.51 -9.08
CA PHE A 79 21.99 -1.79 -8.50
C PHE A 79 22.85 -2.17 -7.29
N GLU A 80 22.21 -2.65 -6.22
CA GLU A 80 22.86 -3.15 -5.01
C GLU A 80 22.87 -4.70 -5.02
N PRO A 81 23.94 -5.37 -5.53
CA PRO A 81 23.90 -6.81 -5.83
C PRO A 81 23.64 -7.72 -4.63
N ASP A 82 24.09 -7.34 -3.44
CA ASP A 82 23.91 -8.14 -2.22
C ASP A 82 22.50 -7.97 -1.59
N SER A 83 21.62 -7.20 -2.22
CA SER A 83 20.27 -6.91 -1.71
C SER A 83 19.18 -7.86 -2.17
N VAL A 84 19.50 -8.77 -3.10
CA VAL A 84 18.51 -9.63 -3.75
C VAL A 84 17.95 -10.65 -2.76
N LEU A 85 16.62 -10.62 -2.59
CA LEU A 85 15.87 -11.57 -1.77
C LEU A 85 14.82 -12.23 -2.64
N THR A 86 14.81 -13.56 -2.73
CA THR A 86 13.87 -14.25 -3.61
C THR A 86 13.12 -15.36 -2.90
N ARG A 87 11.95 -15.69 -3.45
CA ARG A 87 11.27 -16.95 -3.17
C ARG A 87 12.20 -18.12 -3.54
N SER A 88 12.06 -19.23 -2.80
CA SER A 88 12.80 -20.46 -3.10
C SER A 88 12.58 -20.89 -4.56
N GLY A 89 13.66 -21.31 -5.23
CA GLY A 89 13.63 -21.76 -6.61
C GLY A 89 13.82 -20.66 -7.66
N VAL A 90 13.65 -19.39 -7.30
CA VAL A 90 13.95 -18.26 -8.18
C VAL A 90 15.46 -18.12 -8.35
N LYS A 91 15.89 -17.92 -9.59
CA LYS A 91 17.25 -17.63 -10.02
C LYS A 91 17.33 -16.20 -10.51
N THR A 92 18.46 -15.55 -10.27
CA THR A 92 18.68 -14.18 -10.70
C THR A 92 20.03 -14.01 -11.38
N SER A 93 20.09 -13.06 -12.30
CA SER A 93 21.33 -12.57 -12.90
C SER A 93 21.19 -11.10 -13.29
N THR A 94 22.29 -10.36 -13.30
CA THR A 94 22.31 -8.99 -13.82
C THR A 94 22.74 -9.01 -15.27
N LEU A 95 22.01 -8.32 -16.12
CA LEU A 95 22.25 -8.21 -17.56
C LEU A 95 22.63 -6.77 -17.92
N HIS A 96 23.49 -6.63 -18.93
CA HIS A 96 23.75 -5.37 -19.60
C HIS A 96 23.13 -5.45 -20.99
N LEU A 97 22.18 -4.57 -21.28
CA LEU A 97 21.45 -4.56 -22.53
C LEU A 97 22.21 -3.76 -23.59
N ARG A 98 21.92 -4.05 -24.86
CA ARG A 98 22.62 -3.44 -26.01
C ARG A 98 22.37 -1.94 -26.14
N ASP A 99 21.26 -1.45 -25.61
CA ASP A 99 20.87 -0.05 -25.61
C ASP A 99 21.49 0.74 -24.44
N GLY A 100 22.34 0.11 -23.63
CA GLY A 100 23.02 0.72 -22.49
C GLY A 100 22.24 0.61 -21.17
N ARG A 101 21.01 0.09 -21.17
CA ARG A 101 20.26 -0.16 -19.93
C ARG A 101 20.78 -1.40 -19.21
N GLN A 102 20.43 -1.51 -17.93
CA GLN A 102 20.68 -2.71 -17.14
C GLN A 102 19.37 -3.42 -16.85
N ALA A 103 19.44 -4.73 -16.60
CA ALA A 103 18.29 -5.49 -16.14
C ALA A 103 18.66 -6.46 -15.03
N VAL A 104 17.74 -6.67 -14.10
CA VAL A 104 17.77 -7.84 -13.21
C VAL A 104 16.86 -8.89 -13.85
N TYR A 105 17.46 -9.96 -14.34
CA TYR A 105 16.72 -11.12 -14.83
C TYR A 105 16.32 -11.99 -13.64
N MET A 106 15.05 -12.38 -13.59
CA MET A 106 14.54 -13.37 -12.65
C MET A 106 13.88 -14.50 -13.42
N SER A 107 14.13 -15.74 -13.02
CA SER A 107 13.41 -16.89 -13.54
C SER A 107 13.20 -17.97 -12.50
N PHE A 108 12.15 -18.77 -12.69
CA PHE A 108 11.93 -19.95 -11.85
C PHE A 108 11.21 -21.04 -12.62
N ILE A 109 11.31 -22.25 -12.08
CA ILE A 109 10.47 -23.39 -12.41
C ILE A 109 9.72 -23.76 -11.13
N SER A 110 8.40 -23.87 -11.23
CA SER A 110 7.52 -24.27 -10.15
C SER A 110 6.93 -25.64 -10.44
N TYR A 111 6.99 -26.49 -9.42
CA TYR A 111 6.32 -27.78 -9.40
C TYR A 111 5.09 -27.75 -8.50
N GLY A 112 4.62 -26.55 -8.15
CA GLY A 112 3.44 -26.29 -7.33
C GLY A 112 2.14 -26.46 -8.10
N SER A 113 1.04 -26.33 -7.36
CA SER A 113 -0.32 -26.33 -7.90
C SER A 113 -0.79 -24.92 -8.26
N ALA A 114 -1.92 -24.79 -8.94
CA ALA A 114 -2.53 -23.49 -9.22
C ALA A 114 -2.88 -22.68 -7.96
N ALA A 115 -3.12 -23.35 -6.83
CA ALA A 115 -3.36 -22.67 -5.57
C ALA A 115 -2.14 -21.88 -5.07
N ASP A 116 -0.93 -22.27 -5.48
CA ASP A 116 0.32 -21.56 -5.13
C ASP A 116 0.48 -20.22 -5.88
N TRP A 117 -0.44 -19.95 -6.81
CA TRP A 117 -0.48 -18.79 -7.71
C TRP A 117 -1.81 -18.04 -7.63
N ALA A 118 -2.66 -18.35 -6.65
CA ALA A 118 -3.93 -17.65 -6.45
C ALA A 118 -3.67 -16.21 -5.99
N GLY A 119 -4.15 -15.23 -6.77
CA GLY A 119 -3.93 -13.81 -6.50
C GLY A 119 -2.53 -13.35 -6.91
N GLU A 120 -1.92 -12.51 -6.08
CA GLU A 120 -0.59 -11.94 -6.35
C GLU A 120 0.49 -12.66 -5.54
N THR A 121 1.53 -13.11 -6.24
CA THR A 121 2.62 -13.89 -5.68
C THR A 121 3.95 -13.18 -5.88
N VAL A 122 4.57 -12.76 -4.79
CA VAL A 122 5.90 -12.13 -4.81
C VAL A 122 6.98 -13.16 -5.17
N LEU A 123 7.76 -12.87 -6.21
CA LEU A 123 8.88 -13.70 -6.65
C LEU A 123 10.17 -13.29 -5.97
N GLY A 124 10.37 -12.00 -5.77
CA GLY A 124 11.55 -11.48 -5.10
C GLY A 124 11.60 -9.96 -5.10
N SER A 125 12.62 -9.44 -4.45
CA SER A 125 12.93 -8.03 -4.40
C SER A 125 14.43 -7.80 -4.48
N PHE A 126 14.79 -6.59 -4.88
CA PHE A 126 16.15 -6.10 -4.88
C PHE A 126 16.15 -4.59 -4.64
N ARG A 127 17.32 -4.02 -4.41
CA ARG A 127 17.47 -2.60 -4.11
C ARG A 127 18.22 -1.87 -5.20
N LEU A 128 17.74 -0.66 -5.47
CA LEU A 128 18.37 0.32 -6.35
C LEU A 128 18.66 1.58 -5.53
N ARG A 129 19.85 2.14 -5.71
CA ARG A 129 20.18 3.49 -5.25
C ARG A 129 19.80 4.49 -6.33
N VAL A 130 19.11 5.56 -5.96
CA VAL A 130 18.79 6.67 -6.87
C VAL A 130 20.05 7.52 -7.08
N LEU A 131 20.44 7.74 -8.34
CA LEU A 131 21.60 8.56 -8.72
C LEU A 131 21.20 9.93 -9.26
N ALA A 132 20.05 10.00 -9.94
CA ALA A 132 19.58 11.24 -10.55
C ALA A 132 19.13 12.27 -9.49
N GLU A 133 19.36 13.55 -9.80
CA GLU A 133 18.95 14.68 -8.96
C GLU A 133 17.55 15.21 -9.32
N ASP A 134 17.02 14.82 -10.49
CA ASP A 134 15.70 15.18 -10.98
C ASP A 134 15.09 14.09 -11.90
N GLY A 135 13.84 14.31 -12.31
CA GLY A 135 13.15 13.46 -13.28
C GLY A 135 12.47 12.23 -12.69
N THR A 136 12.13 11.28 -13.57
CA THR A 136 11.43 10.04 -13.24
C THR A 136 12.19 8.86 -13.84
N GLY A 137 12.59 7.93 -12.98
CA GLY A 137 13.24 6.69 -13.36
C GLY A 137 12.20 5.60 -13.53
N ALA A 138 12.10 5.05 -14.74
CA ALA A 138 11.20 3.94 -15.03
C ALA A 138 11.84 2.60 -14.64
N LEU A 139 11.01 1.69 -14.15
CA LEU A 139 11.31 0.29 -13.90
C LEU A 139 10.34 -0.52 -14.76
N CYS A 140 10.85 -1.16 -15.80
CA CYS A 140 10.02 -1.81 -16.80
C CYS A 140 10.24 -3.31 -16.82
N SER A 141 9.16 -4.09 -16.77
CA SER A 141 9.25 -5.51 -17.10
C SER A 141 9.46 -5.67 -18.60
N SER A 142 10.32 -6.60 -19.00
CA SER A 142 10.66 -6.85 -20.39
C SER A 142 10.98 -8.32 -20.60
N ASN A 143 10.70 -8.83 -21.80
CA ASN A 143 10.92 -10.25 -22.14
C ASN A 143 10.30 -11.23 -21.11
N TYR A 144 9.18 -10.82 -20.50
CA TYR A 144 8.45 -11.62 -19.54
C TYR A 144 7.64 -12.72 -20.23
N LEU A 145 7.50 -13.86 -19.56
CA LEU A 145 6.64 -14.96 -20.02
C LEU A 145 6.23 -15.84 -18.85
N VAL A 146 5.07 -16.47 -19.00
CA VAL A 146 4.60 -17.56 -18.16
C VAL A 146 4.44 -18.80 -19.03
N SER A 147 5.08 -19.90 -18.66
CA SER A 147 5.02 -21.16 -19.38
C SER A 147 3.99 -22.10 -18.76
N SER A 148 3.29 -22.84 -19.61
CA SER A 148 2.49 -23.99 -19.21
C SER A 148 3.39 -25.18 -18.81
N GLN A 149 2.76 -26.24 -18.29
CA GLN A 149 3.42 -27.47 -17.86
C GLN A 149 4.21 -28.18 -18.96
N ASP A 150 3.84 -28.01 -20.24
CA ASP A 150 4.57 -28.66 -21.34
C ASP A 150 5.93 -27.98 -21.64
N GLY A 151 6.18 -26.80 -21.06
CA GLY A 151 7.41 -26.03 -21.25
C GLY A 151 7.56 -25.41 -22.64
N MET A 152 6.58 -25.55 -23.51
CA MET A 152 6.59 -25.17 -24.92
C MET A 152 5.52 -24.14 -25.26
N THR A 153 4.43 -24.11 -24.51
CA THR A 153 3.36 -23.14 -24.66
C THR A 153 3.44 -22.08 -23.56
N HIS A 154 3.10 -20.86 -23.94
CA HIS A 154 3.10 -19.70 -23.04
C HIS A 154 1.67 -19.22 -22.84
N PHE A 155 1.36 -18.86 -21.60
CA PHE A 155 0.11 -18.18 -21.30
C PHE A 155 0.21 -16.69 -21.65
N PRO A 156 -0.91 -16.04 -22.02
CA PRO A 156 -0.97 -14.59 -22.14
C PRO A 156 -0.45 -13.92 -20.86
N ALA A 157 0.40 -12.92 -21.04
CA ALA A 157 0.95 -12.15 -19.93
C ALA A 157 1.00 -10.65 -20.25
N GLY A 158 0.73 -9.83 -19.23
CA GLY A 158 0.91 -8.38 -19.21
C GLY A 158 1.98 -7.95 -18.21
N ALA A 159 2.20 -6.64 -18.15
CA ALA A 159 3.09 -6.01 -17.18
C ALA A 159 2.48 -4.72 -16.62
N GLU A 160 2.66 -4.52 -15.32
CA GLU A 160 2.42 -3.28 -14.60
C GLU A 160 3.78 -2.74 -14.12
N ASP A 161 4.30 -1.76 -14.85
CA ASP A 161 5.58 -1.13 -14.58
C ASP A 161 5.51 -0.21 -13.34
N ALA A 162 6.69 0.10 -12.78
CA ALA A 162 6.82 1.02 -11.66
C ALA A 162 7.71 2.23 -11.99
N ALA A 163 7.58 3.30 -11.20
CA ALA A 163 8.38 4.50 -11.38
C ALA A 163 8.90 5.08 -10.05
N VAL A 164 10.09 5.66 -10.10
CA VAL A 164 10.66 6.46 -9.00
C VAL A 164 10.77 7.90 -9.48
N VAL A 165 10.04 8.80 -8.81
CA VAL A 165 10.09 10.25 -9.10
C VAL A 165 11.07 10.90 -8.14
N VAL A 166 12.09 11.58 -8.67
CA VAL A 166 13.04 12.30 -7.82
C VAL A 166 12.34 13.50 -7.18
N SER A 167 12.35 13.57 -5.86
CA SER A 167 11.72 14.65 -5.12
C SER A 167 12.29 14.79 -3.72
N GLU A 168 12.69 16.02 -3.37
CA GLU A 168 13.03 16.40 -1.99
C GLU A 168 11.79 16.67 -1.13
N LEU A 169 10.57 16.50 -1.66
CA LEU A 169 9.34 16.68 -0.90
C LEU A 169 8.94 15.37 -0.23
N CYS A 170 8.85 15.40 1.09
CA CYS A 170 8.27 14.34 1.91
C CYS A 170 6.77 14.60 2.13
N ARG A 171 5.98 13.54 2.03
CA ARG A 171 4.54 13.54 2.33
C ARG A 171 4.31 13.19 3.79
N VAL A 172 3.71 14.09 4.55
CA VAL A 172 3.23 13.84 5.91
C VAL A 172 1.73 13.60 5.89
N THR A 173 1.31 12.42 6.30
CA THR A 173 -0.10 12.03 6.47
C THR A 173 -0.51 12.11 7.94
N PHE A 174 -1.78 12.44 8.19
CA PHE A 174 -2.31 12.61 9.54
C PHE A 174 -3.41 11.58 9.81
N GLN A 175 -3.14 10.64 10.71
CA GLN A 175 -4.13 9.71 11.25
C GLN A 175 -4.73 10.28 12.53
N THR A 176 -5.90 10.89 12.42
CA THR A 176 -6.54 11.61 13.53
C THR A 176 -7.18 10.69 14.57
N ASN A 177 -7.17 9.37 14.37
CA ASN A 177 -7.66 8.36 15.33
C ASN A 177 -9.05 8.71 15.89
N GLY A 178 -9.98 9.03 14.99
CA GLY A 178 -11.36 9.39 15.33
C GLY A 178 -11.65 10.89 15.44
N GLY A 179 -10.69 11.76 15.11
CA GLY A 179 -10.96 13.17 14.80
C GLY A 179 -11.47 13.38 13.36
N GLY A 180 -11.64 14.64 12.95
CA GLY A 180 -11.94 14.99 11.56
C GLY A 180 -10.78 14.69 10.61
N ASP A 181 -11.03 14.58 9.31
CA ASP A 181 -9.99 14.34 8.31
C ASP A 181 -9.10 15.57 8.12
N ILE A 182 -7.78 15.34 8.05
CA ILE A 182 -6.78 16.37 7.76
C ILE A 182 -6.06 15.97 6.46
N PRO A 183 -6.00 16.85 5.45
CA PRO A 183 -5.29 16.55 4.21
C PRO A 183 -3.78 16.41 4.48
N PRO A 184 -3.07 15.57 3.71
CA PRO A 184 -1.63 15.44 3.84
C PRO A 184 -0.91 16.75 3.49
N GLN A 185 0.25 16.97 4.10
CA GLN A 185 1.12 18.11 3.82
C GLN A 185 2.40 17.65 3.12
N MET A 186 2.90 18.45 2.18
CA MET A 186 4.21 18.23 1.55
C MET A 186 5.24 19.17 2.19
N VAL A 187 6.35 18.60 2.65
CA VAL A 187 7.42 19.35 3.34
C VAL A 187 8.76 18.99 2.70
N TYR A 188 9.62 19.98 2.47
CA TYR A 188 10.98 19.71 2.03
C TYR A 188 11.73 18.89 3.10
N ARG A 189 12.43 17.85 2.64
CA ARG A 189 13.29 17.02 3.47
C ARG A 189 14.26 17.89 4.26
N GLY A 190 14.42 17.56 5.54
CA GLY A 190 15.25 18.30 6.49
C GLY A 190 14.56 19.50 7.13
N ASN A 191 13.39 19.94 6.64
CA ASN A 191 12.66 21.04 7.25
C ASN A 191 11.71 20.55 8.34
N ALA A 192 11.44 21.44 9.30
CA ALA A 192 10.39 21.26 10.30
C ALA A 192 8.99 21.33 9.66
N LEU A 193 8.06 20.53 10.18
CA LEU A 193 6.66 20.53 9.78
C LEU A 193 5.88 21.62 10.54
N THR A 194 5.17 22.49 9.82
CA THR A 194 4.14 23.33 10.42
C THR A 194 2.87 22.50 10.59
N LEU A 195 2.53 22.17 11.84
CA LEU A 195 1.37 21.36 12.17
C LEU A 195 0.05 22.02 11.73
N PRO A 196 -0.95 21.21 11.35
CA PRO A 196 -2.29 21.69 11.05
C PRO A 196 -2.99 22.20 12.32
N GLU A 197 -4.16 22.82 12.15
CA GLU A 197 -5.04 23.11 13.28
C GLU A 197 -5.39 21.82 14.03
N MET A 198 -5.48 21.90 15.36
CA MET A 198 -5.75 20.74 16.20
C MET A 198 -7.08 20.09 15.78
N PRO A 199 -7.09 18.76 15.51
CA PRO A 199 -8.35 18.09 15.21
C PRO A 199 -9.28 18.16 16.42
N ALA A 200 -10.59 18.09 16.16
CA ALA A 200 -11.61 17.96 17.20
C ALA A 200 -12.16 16.54 17.24
N ARG A 201 -12.37 16.01 18.46
CA ARG A 201 -13.05 14.73 18.72
C ARG A 201 -13.98 14.88 19.92
N ALA A 202 -15.28 14.67 19.72
CA ALA A 202 -16.29 14.89 20.75
C ALA A 202 -16.04 14.01 21.99
N GLY A 203 -15.99 14.63 23.19
CA GLY A 203 -15.75 13.93 24.46
C GLY A 203 -14.28 13.68 24.79
N TYR A 204 -13.34 14.17 23.97
CA TYR A 204 -11.90 13.99 24.16
C TYR A 204 -11.17 15.33 24.05
N THR A 205 -10.00 15.40 24.70
CA THR A 205 -9.03 16.49 24.55
C THR A 205 -7.85 16.00 23.71
N PHE A 206 -7.43 16.78 22.72
CA PHE A 206 -6.27 16.46 21.90
C PHE A 206 -5.00 16.50 22.76
N ALA A 207 -4.25 15.38 22.80
CA ALA A 207 -3.07 15.22 23.64
C ALA A 207 -1.75 15.46 22.89
N GLY A 208 -1.78 15.45 21.55
CA GLY A 208 -0.61 15.68 20.70
C GLY A 208 -0.53 14.73 19.51
N TRP A 209 0.49 14.97 18.67
CA TRP A 209 0.86 14.10 17.55
C TRP A 209 2.00 13.17 17.95
N TYR A 210 1.96 11.95 17.42
CA TYR A 210 2.95 10.91 17.66
C TYR A 210 3.45 10.34 16.32
N SER A 211 4.71 9.93 16.27
CA SER A 211 5.35 9.39 15.06
C SER A 211 5.12 7.88 14.86
N ASP A 212 4.50 7.23 15.84
CA ASP A 212 4.20 5.81 15.86
C ASP A 212 2.73 5.56 16.18
N ILE A 213 2.21 4.45 15.66
CA ILE A 213 0.81 4.06 15.85
C ILE A 213 0.46 3.71 17.31
N ASP A 214 1.46 3.26 18.09
CA ASP A 214 1.30 2.89 19.50
C ASP A 214 1.31 4.11 20.44
N LEU A 215 1.51 5.32 19.90
CA LEU A 215 1.50 6.59 20.62
C LEU A 215 2.56 6.67 21.72
N THR A 216 3.76 6.14 21.45
CA THR A 216 4.88 6.10 22.39
C THR A 216 5.97 7.14 22.11
N MET A 217 6.07 7.61 20.87
CA MET A 217 7.06 8.56 20.38
C MET A 217 6.39 9.90 20.01
N PRO A 218 6.28 10.85 20.95
CA PRO A 218 5.66 12.15 20.68
C PRO A 218 6.44 12.91 19.61
N TRP A 219 5.71 13.53 18.69
CA TRP A 219 6.27 14.39 17.67
C TRP A 219 6.54 15.78 18.25
N LEU A 220 7.71 16.34 17.95
CA LEU A 220 8.09 17.70 18.31
C LEU A 220 8.08 18.56 17.05
N GLU A 221 7.54 19.78 17.15
CA GLU A 221 7.49 20.72 16.01
C GLU A 221 8.87 21.09 15.45
N THR A 222 9.92 20.95 16.25
CA THR A 222 11.30 21.19 15.84
C THR A 222 11.95 19.98 15.16
N THR A 223 11.31 18.81 15.17
CA THR A 223 11.84 17.61 14.52
C THR A 223 11.76 17.78 12.99
N PRO A 224 12.87 17.58 12.27
CA PRO A 224 12.86 17.66 10.82
C PRO A 224 12.16 16.45 10.20
N VAL A 225 11.39 16.69 9.14
CA VAL A 225 10.83 15.62 8.30
C VAL A 225 11.94 15.09 7.39
N THR A 226 12.20 13.79 7.41
CA THR A 226 13.32 13.19 6.66
C THR A 226 12.89 12.16 5.61
N ALA A 227 11.64 11.69 5.69
CA ALA A 227 11.02 10.78 4.74
C ALA A 227 9.49 10.95 4.80
N ASP A 228 8.78 10.31 3.86
CA ASP A 228 7.34 10.17 3.96
C ASP A 228 6.97 9.49 5.29
N MET A 229 5.99 10.04 6.01
CA MET A 229 5.64 9.56 7.33
C MET A 229 4.18 9.82 7.68
N THR A 230 3.66 9.07 8.65
CA THR A 230 2.33 9.30 9.23
C THR A 230 2.46 9.77 10.67
N LEU A 231 1.74 10.83 11.03
CA LEU A 231 1.56 11.27 12.40
C LEU A 231 0.19 10.82 12.93
N TYR A 232 0.18 10.33 14.16
CA TYR A 232 -0.98 9.75 14.83
C TYR A 232 -1.44 10.66 15.98
N ALA A 233 -2.72 11.01 15.98
CA ALA A 233 -3.30 11.83 17.03
C ALA A 233 -3.53 11.00 18.30
N ALA A 234 -3.08 11.52 19.43
CA ALA A 234 -3.43 11.00 20.75
C ALA A 234 -4.55 11.83 21.39
N TRP A 235 -5.35 11.16 22.20
CA TRP A 235 -6.54 11.74 22.83
C TRP A 235 -6.61 11.35 24.30
N THR A 236 -6.96 12.30 25.16
CA THR A 236 -7.32 12.04 26.56
C THR A 236 -8.83 12.16 26.69
N GLY A 237 -9.51 11.11 27.16
CA GLY A 237 -10.95 11.18 27.42
C GLY A 237 -11.23 12.24 28.48
N ALA A 238 -12.32 12.99 28.32
CA ALA A 238 -12.86 13.72 29.45
C ALA A 238 -13.30 12.67 30.46
N GLU A 239 -12.52 12.43 31.51
CA GLU A 239 -13.08 11.81 32.70
C GLU A 239 -14.34 12.62 33.00
N THR A 240 -15.50 11.99 32.90
CA THR A 240 -16.68 12.52 33.57
C THR A 240 -16.19 12.78 34.97
N ALA A 241 -16.10 14.05 35.35
CA ALA A 241 -16.01 14.43 36.73
C ALA A 241 -17.25 13.79 37.37
N SER A 242 -17.09 12.55 37.83
CA SER A 242 -17.98 11.97 38.80
C SER A 242 -17.76 12.93 39.95
N ALA A 243 -18.69 13.87 40.06
CA ALA A 243 -18.97 14.51 41.31
C ALA A 243 -19.05 13.34 42.28
N GLN A 244 -17.98 13.13 43.05
CA GLN A 244 -18.06 12.45 44.32
C GLN A 244 -19.10 13.27 45.05
N GLY A 245 -20.34 12.81 44.98
CA GLY A 245 -21.42 13.32 45.78
C GLY A 245 -20.95 13.15 47.20
N THR A 246 -20.39 14.22 47.77
CA THR A 246 -20.39 14.42 49.20
C THR A 246 -21.86 14.51 49.57
N TRP A 247 -22.47 13.35 49.78
CA TRP A 247 -23.62 13.22 50.66
C TRP A 247 -23.16 13.80 52.00
N LEU A 248 -23.49 15.06 52.28
CA LEU A 248 -23.66 15.46 53.66
C LEU A 248 -24.81 14.60 54.19
N PRO A 249 -24.61 13.69 55.16
CA PRO A 249 -25.76 13.06 55.78
C PRO A 249 -26.59 14.17 56.41
N ALA A 250 -27.91 14.15 56.17
CA ALA A 250 -28.88 15.10 56.73
C ALA A 250 -28.82 15.22 58.28
N ALA A 251 -28.02 14.41 58.96
CA ALA A 251 -27.68 14.53 60.37
C ALA A 251 -26.83 15.78 60.72
N ALA A 252 -26.04 16.34 59.80
CA ALA A 252 -25.18 17.49 60.11
C ALA A 252 -25.92 18.84 60.13
N ILE A 253 -27.05 18.96 59.41
CA ILE A 253 -27.85 20.20 59.39
C ILE A 253 -28.79 20.30 60.61
N LEU A 254 -29.16 19.18 61.23
CA LEU A 254 -30.01 19.19 62.44
C LEU A 254 -29.24 19.53 63.73
N LEU A 255 -27.93 19.27 63.79
CA LEU A 255 -27.11 19.66 64.95
C LEU A 255 -26.88 21.18 65.02
N LEU A 256 -26.77 21.88 63.89
CA LEU A 256 -26.60 23.33 63.89
C LEU A 256 -27.89 24.07 64.28
N ALA A 257 -29.06 23.57 63.87
CA ALA A 257 -30.36 24.14 64.27
C ALA A 257 -30.67 23.93 65.76
N ALA A 258 -30.32 22.77 66.33
CA ALA A 258 -30.51 22.50 67.75
C ALA A 258 -29.58 23.35 68.64
N VAL A 259 -28.33 23.56 68.21
CA VAL A 259 -27.36 24.42 68.93
C VAL A 259 -27.75 25.90 68.87
N LEU A 260 -28.26 26.39 67.73
CA LEU A 260 -28.77 27.77 67.60
C LEU A 260 -30.07 28.00 68.39
N ALA A 261 -30.98 27.01 68.44
CA ALA A 261 -32.20 27.09 69.25
C ALA A 261 -31.91 27.06 70.77
N TRP A 262 -30.92 26.28 71.19
CA TRP A 262 -30.44 26.27 72.58
C TRP A 262 -29.74 27.59 72.95
N TYR A 263 -28.91 28.13 72.07
CA TYR A 263 -28.18 29.39 72.29
C TYR A 263 -29.12 30.60 72.39
N ASN A 264 -30.19 30.67 71.60
CA ASN A 264 -31.15 31.78 71.67
C ASN A 264 -32.09 31.74 72.87
N ARG A 265 -32.41 30.56 73.43
CA ARG A 265 -33.25 30.47 74.65
C ARG A 265 -32.55 30.97 75.92
N ARG A 266 -31.24 30.79 76.02
CA ARG A 266 -30.44 31.21 77.19
C ARG A 266 -30.14 32.71 77.29
N LYS A 267 -30.42 33.50 76.24
CA LYS A 267 -30.21 34.95 76.23
C LYS A 267 -31.43 35.76 76.67
N HIS A 268 -32.58 35.13 76.89
CA HIS A 268 -33.84 35.78 77.24
C HIS A 268 -34.42 35.34 78.61
N GLU A 269 -33.58 34.73 79.46
CA GLU A 269 -33.76 34.64 80.92
C GLU A 269 -32.74 35.56 81.60
#